data_AF-A0A8T3QSM4-F1
#
_entry.id   AF-A0A8T3QSM4-F1
#
_cell.length_a   1.000
_cell.length_b   1.000
_cell.length_c   1.000
_cell.angle_alpha   90.00
_cell.angle_beta   90.00
_cell.angle_gamma   90.00
#
_symmetry.space_group_name_H-M   'P 1'
#
loop_
_entity.id
_entity.type
_entity.pdbx_description
1 polymer ?
#
loop_
_entity_poly.entity_id
_entity_poly.type
_entity_poly.pdbx_seq_one_letter_code
_entity_poly.pdbx_strand_id
1 'polypeptide(L)'
;MTQPWRTLVLVYPVLDARYGSGLGRKRARRVMARDERAAVTAVIESLPATILTWSDALATLDPLDVVQVRRPIGSLSSSGGGRWWVGPREVRPELTEVAETGASYDSVFALWPGDPNVPQCGWGCTLGPSDATFGAGFSSISTDHWRTLATDPDPAQGYIHEWLHQVEAVYRARGLSEAELPSLHDAGDFTSARDPSEAPFGASYAEYHDGGARTWSPWYADWMTGRLVRLDGGGGSGVVGLTAERWGRRDDERDGRA
;
A
#
# COMPACT_ATOMS: atom_id res chain seq x y z
N MET A 1 -20.92 7.94 -0.31
CA MET A 1 -21.02 6.60 0.28
C MET A 1 -19.61 6.15 0.62
N THR A 2 -19.38 5.64 1.82
CA THR A 2 -18.07 5.16 2.25
C THR A 2 -17.79 3.78 1.66
N GLN A 3 -16.62 3.59 1.05
CA GLN A 3 -16.21 2.37 0.38
C GLN A 3 -15.44 1.45 1.33
N PRO A 4 -15.97 0.26 1.70
CA PRO A 4 -15.27 -0.66 2.58
C PRO A 4 -14.22 -1.49 1.82
N TRP A 5 -13.00 -1.56 2.36
CA TRP A 5 -11.90 -2.37 1.85
C TRP A 5 -11.54 -3.45 2.84
N ARG A 6 -11.98 -4.67 2.53
CA ARG A 6 -11.69 -5.86 3.33
C ARG A 6 -10.19 -6.14 3.21
N THR A 7 -9.44 -6.00 4.29
CA THR A 7 -7.98 -6.06 4.26
C THR A 7 -7.44 -7.15 5.16
N LEU A 8 -6.58 -8.00 4.61
CA LEU A 8 -5.87 -9.04 5.35
C LEU A 8 -4.40 -8.64 5.54
N VAL A 9 -3.90 -8.73 6.76
CA VAL A 9 -2.49 -8.51 7.07
C VAL A 9 -1.87 -9.80 7.59
N LEU A 10 -0.95 -10.35 6.81
CA LEU A 10 -0.14 -11.51 7.19
C LEU A 10 1.18 -11.02 7.79
N VAL A 11 1.36 -11.26 9.09
CA VAL A 11 2.60 -10.90 9.80
C VAL A 11 3.48 -12.12 9.97
N TYR A 12 4.56 -12.18 9.21
CA TYR A 12 5.57 -13.24 9.31
C TYR A 12 6.68 -12.82 10.28
N PRO A 13 6.83 -13.46 11.44
CA PRO A 13 7.86 -13.09 12.42
C PRO A 13 9.24 -13.67 12.07
N VAL A 14 9.34 -14.61 11.11
CA VAL A 14 10.59 -15.31 10.79
C VAL A 14 10.78 -15.41 9.28
N LEU A 15 11.96 -14.97 8.84
CA LEU A 15 12.53 -15.20 7.52
C LEU A 15 13.60 -16.29 7.64
N ASP A 16 13.46 -17.38 6.89
CA ASP A 16 14.51 -18.37 6.67
C ASP A 16 14.49 -18.79 5.19
N ALA A 17 14.74 -17.81 4.33
CA ALA A 17 14.45 -17.90 2.92
C ALA A 17 15.68 -18.20 2.07
N ARG A 18 15.48 -19.02 1.05
CA ARG A 18 16.44 -19.16 -0.06
C ARG A 18 16.06 -18.24 -1.21
N TYR A 19 17.05 -17.61 -1.82
CA TYR A 19 16.88 -16.73 -2.98
C TYR A 19 18.07 -16.90 -3.95
N GLY A 20 17.98 -16.37 -5.17
CA GLY A 20 18.96 -16.67 -6.23
C GLY A 20 18.64 -17.95 -7.00
N SER A 21 19.41 -18.20 -8.07
CA SER A 21 19.28 -19.37 -8.94
C SER A 21 20.60 -20.12 -9.08
N GLY A 22 20.51 -21.43 -9.34
CA GLY A 22 21.67 -22.30 -9.58
C GLY A 22 22.72 -22.24 -8.47
N LEU A 23 23.98 -22.09 -8.88
CA LEU A 23 25.15 -21.98 -7.98
C LEU A 23 25.18 -20.65 -7.18
N GLY A 24 24.39 -19.65 -7.59
CA GLY A 24 24.29 -18.35 -6.91
C GLY A 24 23.21 -18.30 -5.83
N ARG A 25 22.67 -19.45 -5.40
CA ARG A 25 21.62 -19.53 -4.39
C ARG A 25 22.17 -19.09 -3.02
N LYS A 26 21.56 -18.06 -2.46
CA LYS A 26 21.86 -17.51 -1.14
C LYS A 26 20.74 -17.85 -0.16
N ARG A 27 21.02 -17.59 1.12
CA ARG A 27 20.05 -17.76 2.20
C ARG A 27 20.04 -16.49 3.06
N ALA A 28 18.84 -16.01 3.37
CA ALA A 28 18.60 -14.91 4.28
C ALA A 28 17.90 -15.45 5.53
N ARG A 29 18.31 -14.99 6.71
CA ARG A 29 17.76 -15.43 7.99
C ARG A 29 17.58 -14.25 8.91
N ARG A 30 16.35 -14.01 9.33
CA ARG A 30 16.05 -12.96 10.29
C ARG A 30 14.82 -13.32 11.11
N VAL A 31 14.85 -12.96 12.39
CA VAL A 31 13.70 -13.04 13.28
C VAL A 31 13.32 -11.60 13.64
N MET A 32 12.04 -11.29 13.50
CA MET A 32 11.49 -10.00 13.90
C MET A 32 11.70 -9.78 15.39
N ALA A 33 12.35 -8.69 15.77
CA ALA A 33 12.56 -8.36 17.19
C ALA A 33 11.21 -8.04 17.86
N ARG A 34 11.18 -8.09 19.20
CA ARG A 34 9.97 -7.72 19.97
C ARG A 34 9.55 -6.28 19.67
N ASP A 35 10.50 -5.35 19.71
CA ASP A 35 10.24 -3.92 19.53
C ASP A 35 9.83 -3.60 18.08
N GLU A 36 10.43 -4.30 17.12
CA GLU A 36 10.03 -4.23 15.71
C GLU A 36 8.58 -4.67 15.52
N ARG A 37 8.19 -5.81 16.11
CA ARG A 37 6.81 -6.28 16.03
C ARG A 37 5.86 -5.28 16.66
N ALA A 38 6.20 -4.76 17.85
CA ALA A 38 5.37 -3.78 18.53
C ALA A 38 5.17 -2.51 17.69
N ALA A 39 6.25 -1.98 17.10
CA ALA A 39 6.20 -0.79 16.25
C ALA A 39 5.33 -1.02 15.01
N VAL A 40 5.53 -2.14 14.31
CA VAL A 40 4.76 -2.47 13.10
C VAL A 40 3.29 -2.74 13.43
N THR A 41 2.99 -3.47 14.50
CA THR A 41 1.62 -3.71 14.95
C THR A 41 0.90 -2.41 15.30
N ALA A 42 1.55 -1.47 16.00
CA ALA A 42 0.96 -0.18 16.30
C ALA A 42 0.55 0.60 15.05
N VAL A 43 1.35 0.54 13.97
CA VAL A 43 0.98 1.16 12.70
C VAL A 43 -0.20 0.46 12.04
N ILE A 44 -0.20 -0.89 11.99
CA ILE A 44 -1.32 -1.67 11.42
C ILE A 44 -2.63 -1.32 12.13
N GLU A 45 -2.62 -1.28 13.46
CA GLU A 45 -3.79 -0.97 14.28
C GLU A 45 -4.31 0.46 14.04
N SER A 46 -3.44 1.41 13.65
CA SER A 46 -3.87 2.77 13.32
C SER A 46 -4.42 2.92 11.90
N LEU A 47 -4.10 2.01 10.98
CA LEU A 47 -4.46 2.14 9.55
C LEU A 47 -5.94 2.42 9.29
N PRO A 48 -6.92 1.74 9.93
CA PRO A 48 -8.34 2.03 9.68
C PRO A 48 -8.71 3.47 10.00
N ALA A 49 -8.24 4.00 11.13
CA ALA A 49 -8.50 5.38 11.53
C ALA A 49 -7.78 6.39 10.62
N THR A 50 -6.55 6.08 10.21
CA THR A 50 -5.78 6.93 9.30
C THR A 50 -6.45 7.00 7.92
N ILE A 51 -6.85 5.87 7.35
CA ILE A 51 -7.54 5.83 6.03
C ILE A 51 -8.90 6.52 6.10
N LEU A 52 -9.68 6.30 7.16
CA LEU A 52 -10.95 7.01 7.34
C LEU A 52 -10.73 8.53 7.38
N THR A 53 -9.69 8.99 8.08
CA THR A 53 -9.37 10.41 8.20
C THR A 53 -8.84 11.00 6.89
N TRP A 54 -7.83 10.38 6.29
CA TRP A 54 -7.16 10.91 5.09
C TRP A 54 -8.04 10.82 3.84
N SER A 55 -8.97 9.87 3.78
CA SER A 55 -9.95 9.78 2.70
C SER A 55 -11.20 10.64 2.91
N ASP A 56 -11.30 11.41 4.00
CA ASP A 56 -12.50 12.20 4.35
C ASP A 56 -13.77 11.31 4.40
N ALA A 57 -13.64 10.17 5.07
CA ALA A 57 -14.66 9.11 5.18
C ALA A 57 -15.16 8.52 3.84
N LEU A 58 -14.41 8.69 2.74
CA LEU A 58 -14.73 8.07 1.45
C LEU A 58 -14.33 6.58 1.41
N ALA A 59 -13.38 6.15 2.22
CA ALA A 59 -12.96 4.75 2.33
C ALA A 59 -12.74 4.31 3.78
N THR A 60 -12.93 3.02 4.04
CA THR A 60 -12.61 2.37 5.31
C THR A 60 -11.85 1.08 5.08
N LEU A 61 -11.02 0.67 6.04
CA LEU A 61 -10.51 -0.70 6.13
C LEU A 61 -11.41 -1.49 7.08
N ASP A 62 -12.43 -2.16 6.54
CA ASP A 62 -13.39 -2.91 7.34
C ASP A 62 -13.89 -4.18 6.60
N PRO A 63 -13.60 -5.39 7.13
CA PRO A 63 -12.73 -5.64 8.28
C PRO A 63 -11.25 -5.42 7.93
N LEU A 64 -10.45 -5.16 8.97
CA LEU A 64 -9.00 -5.33 8.96
C LEU A 64 -8.64 -6.57 9.79
N ASP A 65 -8.35 -7.68 9.11
CA ASP A 65 -8.00 -8.94 9.75
C ASP A 65 -6.48 -9.10 9.80
N VAL A 66 -5.93 -9.36 10.99
CA VAL A 66 -4.49 -9.53 11.21
C VAL A 66 -4.19 -10.96 11.61
N VAL A 67 -3.39 -11.67 10.81
CA VAL A 67 -2.98 -13.05 11.06
C VAL A 67 -1.48 -13.07 11.31
N GLN A 68 -1.11 -13.49 12.53
CA GLN A 68 0.28 -13.78 12.83
C GLN A 68 0.64 -15.18 12.31
N VAL A 69 1.46 -15.22 11.26
CA VAL A 69 1.83 -16.46 10.60
C VAL A 69 2.93 -17.17 11.38
N ARG A 70 2.72 -18.44 11.74
CA ARG A 70 3.71 -19.24 12.49
C ARG A 70 4.81 -19.82 11.59
N ARG A 71 4.46 -20.08 10.33
CA ARG A 71 5.37 -20.66 9.35
C ARG A 71 6.42 -19.61 8.94
N PRO A 72 7.72 -19.95 8.91
CA PRO A 72 8.73 -19.06 8.37
C PRO A 72 8.61 -18.92 6.85
N ILE A 73 9.00 -17.78 6.31
CA ILE A 73 9.16 -17.59 4.87
C ILE A 73 10.38 -18.41 4.40
N GLY A 74 10.14 -19.38 3.51
CA GLY A 74 11.15 -20.35 3.07
C GLY A 74 11.84 -20.03 1.73
N SER A 75 11.30 -19.09 0.96
CA SER A 75 11.84 -18.62 -0.32
C SER A 75 11.56 -17.15 -0.53
N LEU A 76 12.28 -16.52 -1.46
CA LEU A 76 11.92 -15.23 -2.04
C LEU A 76 11.76 -15.39 -3.54
N SER A 77 10.78 -14.70 -4.11
CA SER A 77 10.58 -14.60 -5.55
C SER A 77 11.49 -13.52 -6.13
N SER A 78 11.89 -13.67 -7.40
CA SER A 78 12.58 -12.60 -8.13
C SER A 78 11.56 -11.54 -8.54
N SER A 79 11.89 -10.27 -8.37
CA SER A 79 11.12 -9.14 -8.91
C SER A 79 11.76 -8.56 -10.19
N GLY A 80 12.76 -9.24 -10.77
CA GLY A 80 13.59 -8.71 -11.85
C GLY A 80 14.77 -7.86 -11.36
N GLY A 81 15.73 -7.59 -12.24
CA GLY A 81 16.88 -6.72 -11.93
C GLY A 81 17.78 -7.21 -10.78
N GLY A 82 17.77 -8.51 -10.48
CA GLY A 82 18.53 -9.09 -9.35
C GLY A 82 17.92 -8.82 -7.97
N ARG A 83 16.68 -8.31 -7.91
CA ARG A 83 15.95 -8.00 -6.67
C ARG A 83 14.99 -9.12 -6.28
N TRP A 84 14.69 -9.19 -4.98
CA TRP A 84 13.94 -10.29 -4.36
C TRP A 84 12.92 -9.78 -3.36
N TRP A 85 11.84 -10.54 -3.19
CA TRP A 85 10.72 -10.15 -2.34
C TRP A 85 9.87 -11.37 -1.93
N VAL A 86 8.94 -11.15 -1.00
CA VAL A 86 7.94 -12.15 -0.61
C VAL A 86 6.75 -12.01 -1.55
N GLY A 87 6.69 -12.81 -2.61
CA GLY A 87 5.60 -12.71 -3.59
C GLY A 87 4.35 -13.48 -3.14
N PRO A 88 3.24 -13.39 -3.91
CA PRO A 88 2.03 -14.16 -3.67
C PRO A 88 2.27 -15.67 -3.51
N ARG A 89 3.27 -16.21 -4.22
CA ARG A 89 3.66 -17.62 -4.12
C ARG A 89 4.09 -18.02 -2.71
N GLU A 90 4.86 -17.18 -2.03
CA GLU A 90 5.42 -17.46 -0.70
C GLU A 90 4.35 -17.50 0.39
N VAL A 91 3.27 -16.73 0.22
CA VAL A 91 2.16 -16.60 1.17
C VAL A 91 0.92 -17.42 0.79
N ARG A 92 0.97 -18.10 -0.37
CA ARG A 92 -0.16 -18.86 -0.90
C ARG A 92 -0.77 -19.85 0.10
N PRO A 93 -0.01 -20.58 0.94
CA PRO A 93 -0.62 -21.46 1.94
C PRO A 93 -1.60 -20.74 2.86
N GLU A 94 -1.22 -19.59 3.42
CA GLU A 94 -2.08 -18.83 4.33
C GLU A 94 -3.28 -18.23 3.58
N LEU A 95 -3.07 -17.76 2.34
CA LEU A 95 -4.17 -17.25 1.51
C LEU A 95 -5.18 -18.36 1.17
N THR A 96 -4.72 -19.58 0.90
CA THR A 96 -5.59 -20.73 0.65
C THR A 96 -6.40 -21.07 1.91
N GLU A 97 -5.75 -21.18 3.08
CA GLU A 97 -6.44 -21.46 4.34
C GLU A 97 -7.54 -20.42 4.63
N VAL A 98 -7.25 -19.15 4.39
CA VAL A 98 -8.22 -18.06 4.53
C VAL A 98 -9.35 -18.20 3.51
N ALA A 99 -9.06 -18.46 2.24
CA ALA A 99 -10.07 -18.63 1.20
C ALA A 99 -10.98 -19.84 1.45
N GLU A 100 -10.46 -20.93 2.05
CA GLU A 100 -11.24 -22.11 2.44
C GLU A 100 -12.29 -21.82 3.52
N THR A 101 -12.13 -20.73 4.29
CA THR A 101 -13.17 -20.26 5.22
C THR A 101 -14.33 -19.55 4.53
N GLY A 102 -14.21 -19.27 3.22
CA GLY A 102 -15.15 -18.45 2.45
C GLY A 102 -14.90 -16.94 2.56
N ALA A 103 -13.88 -16.52 3.31
CA ALA A 103 -13.49 -15.11 3.40
C ALA A 103 -12.86 -14.62 2.08
N SER A 104 -13.24 -13.41 1.68
CA SER A 104 -12.63 -12.68 0.55
C SER A 104 -12.10 -11.33 1.01
N TYR A 105 -11.05 -10.86 0.35
CA TYR A 105 -10.36 -9.60 0.65
C TYR A 105 -10.15 -8.80 -0.61
N ASP A 106 -10.20 -7.49 -0.48
CA ASP A 106 -9.84 -6.54 -1.54
C ASP A 106 -8.34 -6.28 -1.54
N SER A 107 -7.72 -6.33 -0.35
CA SER A 107 -6.31 -6.02 -0.15
C SER A 107 -5.61 -7.01 0.79
N VAL A 108 -4.37 -7.35 0.45
CA VAL A 108 -3.48 -8.17 1.29
C VAL A 108 -2.17 -7.44 1.53
N PHE A 109 -1.71 -7.40 2.78
CA PHE A 109 -0.33 -7.07 3.15
C PHE A 109 0.39 -8.31 3.64
N ALA A 110 1.61 -8.56 3.13
CA ALA A 110 2.55 -9.51 3.70
C ALA A 110 3.70 -8.74 4.35
N LEU A 111 3.75 -8.73 5.68
CA LEU A 111 4.79 -8.05 6.45
C LEU A 111 5.83 -9.06 6.92
N TRP A 112 7.11 -8.78 6.69
CA TRP A 112 8.18 -9.73 6.98
C TRP A 112 9.50 -9.05 7.37
N PRO A 113 10.34 -9.70 8.21
CA PRO A 113 11.61 -9.14 8.64
C PRO A 113 12.64 -9.22 7.50
N GLY A 114 12.72 -8.15 6.71
CA GLY A 114 13.71 -7.99 5.64
C GLY A 114 15.14 -8.13 6.14
N ASP A 115 15.97 -8.87 5.40
CA ASP A 115 17.42 -8.96 5.64
C ASP A 115 18.09 -7.85 4.81
N PRO A 116 18.86 -6.93 5.42
CA PRO A 116 19.46 -5.80 4.71
C PRO A 116 20.47 -6.23 3.63
N ASN A 117 20.94 -7.48 3.64
CA ASN A 117 21.85 -8.03 2.62
C ASN A 117 21.12 -8.59 1.40
N VAL A 118 19.79 -8.70 1.45
CA VAL A 118 18.98 -9.10 0.30
C VAL A 118 18.68 -7.84 -0.51
N PRO A 119 19.05 -7.78 -1.80
CA PRO A 119 18.60 -6.70 -2.67
C PRO A 119 17.09 -6.81 -2.83
N GLN A 120 16.36 -5.92 -2.17
CA GLN A 120 14.89 -5.93 -2.18
C GLN A 120 14.36 -5.15 -3.37
N CYS A 121 13.12 -5.46 -3.76
CA CYS A 121 12.43 -4.76 -4.86
C CYS A 121 12.16 -3.27 -4.52
N GLY A 122 12.00 -2.97 -3.23
CA GLY A 122 11.77 -1.67 -2.60
C GLY A 122 11.55 -1.90 -1.09
N TRP A 123 11.14 -0.87 -0.35
CA TRP A 123 10.62 -1.04 1.02
C TRP A 123 9.32 -1.87 1.01
N GLY A 124 8.43 -1.52 0.10
CA GLY A 124 7.28 -2.31 -0.30
C GLY A 124 7.27 -2.57 -1.80
N CYS A 125 6.54 -3.59 -2.21
CA CYS A 125 6.22 -3.88 -3.61
C CYS A 125 4.81 -4.40 -3.72
N THR A 126 4.07 -3.79 -4.65
CA THR A 126 2.65 -4.04 -4.81
C THR A 126 2.31 -4.60 -6.18
N LEU A 127 1.33 -5.50 -6.19
CA LEU A 127 0.62 -5.99 -7.36
C LEU A 127 -0.87 -5.65 -7.23
N GLY A 128 -1.50 -5.37 -8.36
CA GLY A 128 -2.94 -5.29 -8.44
C GLY A 128 -3.63 -6.66 -8.23
N PRO A 129 -4.96 -6.67 -8.19
CA PRO A 129 -5.78 -7.89 -8.14
C PRO A 129 -5.35 -8.98 -9.13
N SER A 130 -5.25 -10.23 -8.67
CA SER A 130 -4.92 -11.37 -9.53
C SER A 130 -5.37 -12.71 -8.95
N ASP A 131 -5.40 -13.76 -9.77
CA ASP A 131 -5.67 -15.13 -9.32
C ASP A 131 -4.63 -15.65 -8.32
N ALA A 132 -3.41 -15.13 -8.36
CA ALA A 132 -2.34 -15.49 -7.42
C ALA A 132 -2.67 -15.09 -5.97
N THR A 133 -3.59 -14.15 -5.79
CA THR A 133 -4.09 -13.61 -4.51
C THR A 133 -5.61 -13.71 -4.39
N PHE A 134 -6.23 -14.64 -5.13
CA PHE A 134 -7.69 -14.88 -5.09
C PHE A 134 -8.53 -13.61 -5.36
N GLY A 135 -8.02 -12.74 -6.23
CA GLY A 135 -8.68 -11.49 -6.62
C GLY A 135 -8.33 -10.27 -5.75
N ALA A 136 -7.55 -10.42 -4.67
CA ALA A 136 -7.09 -9.30 -3.86
C ALA A 136 -5.87 -8.59 -4.47
N GLY A 137 -5.71 -7.29 -4.25
CA GLY A 137 -4.40 -6.65 -4.39
C GLY A 137 -3.40 -7.19 -3.36
N PHE A 138 -2.10 -7.05 -3.62
CA PHE A 138 -1.06 -7.62 -2.77
C PHE A 138 0.13 -6.68 -2.61
N SER A 139 0.47 -6.32 -1.38
CA SER A 139 1.72 -5.63 -1.06
C SER A 139 2.60 -6.48 -0.16
N SER A 140 3.86 -6.64 -0.53
CA SER A 140 4.89 -7.21 0.35
C SER A 140 5.74 -6.08 0.92
N ILE A 141 5.75 -5.94 2.23
CA ILE A 141 6.40 -4.83 2.93
C ILE A 141 7.44 -5.39 3.91
N SER A 142 8.68 -4.94 3.74
CA SER A 142 9.77 -5.25 4.64
C SER A 142 9.70 -4.41 5.91
N THR A 143 9.90 -5.04 7.06
CA THR A 143 9.90 -4.35 8.37
C THR A 143 11.29 -3.91 8.81
N ASP A 144 12.33 -4.04 7.99
CA ASP A 144 13.71 -3.62 8.33
C ASP A 144 13.85 -2.12 8.67
N HIS A 145 12.96 -1.27 8.17
CA HIS A 145 12.93 0.17 8.44
C HIS A 145 12.18 0.55 9.73
N TRP A 146 11.69 -0.40 10.52
CA TRP A 146 10.83 -0.14 11.69
C TRP A 146 11.35 0.92 12.68
N ARG A 147 12.67 1.11 12.77
CA ARG A 147 13.27 2.10 13.67
C ARG A 147 12.92 3.54 13.32
N THR A 148 12.67 3.83 12.03
CA THR A 148 12.32 5.20 11.61
C THR A 148 10.88 5.54 11.96
N LEU A 149 9.99 4.54 12.08
CA LEU A 149 8.57 4.72 12.41
C LEU A 149 8.34 5.51 13.71
N ALA A 150 9.24 5.38 14.69
CA ALA A 150 9.13 6.10 15.96
C ALA A 150 9.35 7.62 15.83
N THR A 151 9.96 8.08 14.73
CA THR A 151 10.35 9.48 14.50
C THR A 151 9.77 10.05 13.20
N ASP A 152 9.03 9.23 12.47
CA ASP A 152 8.30 9.62 11.27
C ASP A 152 7.07 10.44 11.71
N PRO A 153 6.84 11.65 11.14
CA PRO A 153 5.63 12.41 11.43
C PRO A 153 4.35 11.65 11.11
N ASP A 154 4.36 10.78 10.10
CA ASP A 154 3.21 9.99 9.65
C ASP A 154 3.61 8.52 9.42
N PRO A 155 3.78 7.70 10.48
CA PRO A 155 4.32 6.34 10.37
C PRO A 155 3.52 5.39 9.46
N ALA A 156 2.24 5.70 9.22
CA ALA A 156 1.35 4.95 8.34
C ALA A 156 1.55 5.24 6.84
N GLN A 157 2.27 6.31 6.47
CA GLN A 157 2.31 6.81 5.11
C GLN A 157 2.80 5.78 4.08
N GLY A 158 3.82 4.98 4.43
CA GLY A 158 4.31 3.91 3.56
C GLY A 158 3.28 2.81 3.37
N TYR A 159 2.58 2.41 4.43
CA TYR A 159 1.54 1.36 4.33
C TYR A 159 0.36 1.83 3.48
N ILE A 160 -0.01 3.10 3.61
CA ILE A 160 -1.06 3.73 2.80
C ILE A 160 -0.60 3.84 1.34
N HIS A 161 0.66 4.19 1.07
CA HIS A 161 1.21 4.19 -0.28
C HIS A 161 1.04 2.83 -0.98
N GLU A 162 1.42 1.76 -0.30
CA GLU A 162 1.32 0.39 -0.85
C GLU A 162 -0.13 -0.05 -1.02
N TRP A 163 -1.01 0.31 -0.08
CA TRP A 163 -2.45 0.10 -0.24
C TRP A 163 -2.99 0.84 -1.46
N LEU A 164 -2.60 2.11 -1.64
CA LEU A 164 -3.10 2.94 -2.74
C LEU A 164 -2.67 2.39 -4.10
N HIS A 165 -1.53 1.71 -4.22
CA HIS A 165 -1.19 0.99 -5.46
C HIS A 165 -2.22 -0.10 -5.81
N GLN A 166 -2.76 -0.78 -4.80
CA GLN A 166 -3.83 -1.77 -5.01
C GLN A 166 -5.14 -1.06 -5.40
N VAL A 167 -5.47 0.03 -4.72
CA VAL A 167 -6.64 0.87 -5.02
C VAL A 167 -6.57 1.41 -6.45
N GLU A 168 -5.43 1.97 -6.84
CA GLU A 168 -5.17 2.46 -8.18
C GLU A 168 -5.43 1.34 -9.20
N ALA A 169 -4.82 0.16 -9.03
CA ALA A 169 -5.03 -0.97 -9.94
C ALA A 169 -6.52 -1.35 -10.08
N VAL A 170 -7.28 -1.37 -8.98
CA VAL A 170 -8.72 -1.65 -8.96
C VAL A 170 -9.51 -0.62 -9.77
N TYR A 171 -9.19 0.67 -9.66
CA TYR A 171 -9.89 1.73 -10.39
C TYR A 171 -9.42 1.87 -11.85
N ARG A 172 -8.14 1.59 -12.15
CA ARG A 172 -7.64 1.47 -13.53
C ARG A 172 -8.38 0.39 -14.30
N ALA A 173 -8.59 -0.77 -13.67
CA ALA A 173 -9.37 -1.86 -14.27
C ALA A 173 -10.83 -1.47 -14.56
N ARG A 174 -11.34 -0.43 -13.90
CA ARG A 174 -12.68 0.18 -14.12
C ARG A 174 -12.65 1.37 -15.09
N GLY A 175 -11.55 1.55 -15.82
CA GLY A 175 -11.44 2.55 -16.88
C GLY A 175 -11.07 3.95 -16.42
N LEU A 176 -10.65 4.18 -15.17
CA LEU A 176 -10.11 5.49 -14.78
C LEU A 176 -8.77 5.74 -15.50
N SER A 177 -8.74 6.80 -16.30
CA SER A 177 -7.56 7.22 -17.04
C SER A 177 -6.52 7.92 -16.16
N GLU A 178 -5.27 8.00 -16.61
CA GLU A 178 -4.19 8.75 -15.91
C GLU A 178 -4.53 10.23 -15.75
N ALA A 179 -5.34 10.79 -16.66
CA ALA A 179 -5.84 12.15 -16.56
C ALA A 179 -6.85 12.35 -15.43
N GLU A 180 -7.61 11.31 -15.06
CA GLU A 180 -8.60 11.37 -13.97
C GLU A 180 -7.98 11.02 -12.61
N LEU A 181 -7.09 10.03 -12.61
CA LEU A 181 -6.40 9.53 -11.44
C LEU A 181 -4.91 9.51 -11.81
N PRO A 182 -4.07 10.43 -11.34
CA PRO A 182 -2.64 10.40 -11.67
C PRO A 182 -1.92 9.24 -10.97
N SER A 183 -0.75 8.86 -11.49
CA SER A 183 0.09 7.85 -10.85
C SER A 183 0.50 8.32 -9.46
N LEU A 184 0.57 7.39 -8.51
CA LEU A 184 1.00 7.70 -7.14
C LEU A 184 2.44 8.23 -7.04
N HIS A 185 3.23 8.06 -8.09
CA HIS A 185 4.61 8.53 -8.17
C HIS A 185 4.75 9.92 -8.81
N ASP A 186 3.67 10.55 -9.26
CA ASP A 186 3.70 11.84 -9.95
C ASP A 186 3.59 13.04 -8.98
N ALA A 187 3.82 12.84 -7.69
CA ALA A 187 3.59 13.86 -6.65
C ALA A 187 4.34 15.20 -6.89
N GLY A 188 5.42 15.18 -7.68
CA GLY A 188 6.14 16.39 -8.10
C GLY A 188 5.38 17.29 -9.09
N ASP A 189 4.39 16.76 -9.80
CA ASP A 189 3.66 17.48 -10.84
C ASP A 189 2.39 18.17 -10.32
N PHE A 190 2.06 17.96 -9.04
CA PHE A 190 0.79 18.36 -8.44
C PHE A 190 0.95 19.21 -7.19
N THR A 191 -0.01 20.10 -6.97
CA THR A 191 -0.29 20.85 -5.72
C THR A 191 -1.68 20.49 -5.21
N SER A 192 -2.00 20.95 -3.99
CA SER A 192 -3.33 20.81 -3.39
C SER A 192 -4.34 21.83 -3.94
N ALA A 193 -5.60 21.41 -4.05
CA ALA A 193 -6.79 22.23 -4.26
C ALA A 193 -7.43 22.73 -2.94
N ARG A 194 -6.84 22.40 -1.78
CA ARG A 194 -7.32 22.84 -0.45
C ARG A 194 -7.17 24.36 -0.28
N ASP A 195 -7.58 24.86 0.88
CA ASP A 195 -7.48 26.28 1.21
C ASP A 195 -6.05 26.81 0.95
N PRO A 196 -5.88 28.00 0.32
CA PRO A 196 -4.55 28.54 0.02
C PRO A 196 -3.63 28.73 1.22
N SER A 197 -4.16 28.74 2.44
CA SER A 197 -3.39 28.79 3.68
C SER A 197 -2.89 27.43 4.16
N GLU A 198 -3.37 26.33 3.56
CA GLU A 198 -2.97 24.97 3.90
C GLU A 198 -1.83 24.48 3.00
N ALA A 199 -0.76 23.97 3.61
CA ALA A 199 0.29 23.31 2.86
C ALA A 199 -0.23 22.00 2.22
N PRO A 200 0.26 21.64 1.01
CA PRO A 200 1.31 22.29 0.24
C PRO A 200 0.80 23.28 -0.83
N PHE A 201 -0.31 24.00 -0.63
CA PHE A 201 -0.84 24.92 -1.66
C PHE A 201 0.25 25.87 -2.21
N GLY A 202 0.40 25.89 -3.53
CA GLY A 202 1.37 26.73 -4.22
C GLY A 202 2.78 26.13 -4.35
N ALA A 203 3.01 24.92 -3.84
CA ALA A 203 4.22 24.13 -4.04
C ALA A 203 3.85 22.70 -4.45
N SER A 204 4.77 21.98 -5.10
CA SER A 204 4.57 20.55 -5.32
C SER A 204 4.60 19.77 -4.02
N TYR A 205 3.96 18.59 -3.98
CA TYR A 205 4.10 17.70 -2.83
C TYR A 205 5.55 17.25 -2.63
N ALA A 206 6.32 17.09 -3.71
CA ALA A 206 7.75 16.78 -3.63
C ALA A 206 8.54 17.92 -2.96
N GLU A 207 8.34 19.17 -3.36
CA GLU A 207 8.97 20.33 -2.71
C GLU A 207 8.56 20.46 -1.25
N TYR A 208 7.29 20.18 -0.91
CA TYR A 208 6.84 20.19 0.47
C TYR A 208 7.52 19.10 1.33
N HIS A 209 7.60 17.88 0.80
CA HIS A 209 8.29 16.77 1.46
C HIS A 209 9.77 17.08 1.67
N ASP A 210 10.47 17.48 0.60
CA ASP A 210 11.91 17.74 0.58
C ASP A 210 12.29 19.05 1.30
N GLY A 211 11.33 19.98 1.42
CA GLY A 211 11.43 21.25 2.16
C GLY A 211 11.40 21.09 3.69
N GLY A 212 11.37 19.87 4.21
CA GLY A 212 11.54 19.57 5.64
C GLY A 212 10.29 19.03 6.35
N ALA A 213 9.14 18.96 5.68
CA ALA A 213 7.94 18.35 6.24
C ALA A 213 8.14 16.84 6.48
N ARG A 214 8.95 16.17 5.65
CA ARG A 214 9.25 14.72 5.73
C ARG A 214 8.00 13.83 5.76
N THR A 215 6.94 14.26 5.08
CA THR A 215 5.67 13.52 4.99
C THR A 215 5.04 13.66 3.62
N TRP A 216 4.41 12.57 3.17
CA TRP A 216 3.56 12.48 2.00
C TRP A 216 2.08 12.41 2.36
N SER A 217 1.71 12.51 3.64
CA SER A 217 0.32 12.47 4.11
C SER A 217 -0.61 13.39 3.30
N PRO A 218 -0.26 14.68 3.06
CA PRO A 218 -1.10 15.55 2.25
C PRO A 218 -1.33 15.05 0.82
N TRP A 219 -0.31 14.46 0.19
CA TRP A 219 -0.42 13.88 -1.16
C TRP A 219 -1.44 12.76 -1.19
N TYR A 220 -1.33 11.82 -0.26
CA TYR A 220 -2.24 10.67 -0.20
C TYR A 220 -3.67 11.10 0.14
N ALA A 221 -3.84 12.06 1.06
CA ALA A 221 -5.16 12.59 1.40
C ALA A 221 -5.83 13.26 0.20
N ASP A 222 -5.10 14.12 -0.53
CA ASP A 222 -5.64 14.83 -1.67
C ASP A 222 -5.82 13.90 -2.89
N TRP A 223 -4.98 12.86 -3.05
CA TRP A 223 -5.19 11.80 -4.03
C TRP A 223 -6.46 10.99 -3.74
N MET A 224 -6.74 10.66 -2.47
CA MET A 224 -7.93 9.92 -2.04
C MET A 224 -9.21 10.74 -2.03
N THR A 225 -9.13 12.07 -2.00
CA THR A 225 -10.30 12.95 -1.94
C THR A 225 -10.59 13.65 -3.27
N GLY A 226 -9.71 13.45 -4.26
CA GLY A 226 -9.79 14.14 -5.53
C GLY A 226 -9.61 15.64 -5.34
N ARG A 227 -8.48 16.04 -4.75
CA ARG A 227 -8.06 17.42 -4.43
C ARG A 227 -6.71 17.79 -5.07
N LEU A 228 -6.31 17.12 -6.15
CA LEU A 228 -5.05 17.37 -6.83
C LEU A 228 -5.22 18.37 -7.98
N VAL A 229 -4.26 19.28 -8.13
CA VAL A 229 -4.18 20.25 -9.24
C VAL A 229 -2.80 20.16 -9.88
N ARG A 230 -2.72 20.06 -11.21
CA ARG A 230 -1.43 20.07 -11.91
C ARG A 230 -0.79 21.46 -11.87
N LEU A 231 0.53 21.51 -11.68
CA LEU A 231 1.30 22.76 -11.64
C LEU A 231 1.54 23.38 -13.03
N ASP A 232 1.56 22.57 -14.09
CA ASP A 232 1.98 22.96 -15.45
C ASP A 232 0.92 23.73 -16.26
N GLY A 233 -0.19 24.15 -15.64
CA GLY A 233 -1.08 25.20 -16.20
C GLY A 233 -1.76 24.84 -17.52
N GLY A 234 -1.77 23.57 -17.94
CA GLY A 234 -2.38 23.10 -19.17
C GLY A 234 -3.92 23.09 -19.16
N GLY A 235 -4.56 24.23 -18.91
CA GLY A 235 -5.96 24.56 -19.26
C GLY A 235 -7.09 23.70 -18.65
N GLY A 236 -6.79 22.56 -18.04
CA GLY A 236 -7.73 21.75 -17.28
C GLY A 236 -7.78 22.25 -15.86
N SER A 237 -8.70 23.17 -15.57
CA SER A 237 -9.07 23.60 -14.20
C SER A 237 -9.69 22.49 -13.34
N GLY A 238 -9.55 21.23 -13.76
CA GLY A 238 -10.16 20.08 -13.13
C GLY A 238 -9.31 19.59 -11.99
N VAL A 239 -9.93 19.47 -10.83
CA VAL A 239 -9.36 18.74 -9.72
C VAL A 239 -9.38 17.24 -10.05
N VAL A 240 -8.26 16.54 -9.84
CA VAL A 240 -8.09 15.10 -10.16
C VAL A 240 -7.81 14.27 -8.91
N GLY A 241 -7.85 12.94 -9.03
CA GLY A 241 -7.76 11.97 -7.93
C GLY A 241 -9.07 11.19 -7.71
N LEU A 242 -9.20 10.45 -6.62
CA LEU A 242 -10.41 9.69 -6.29
C LEU A 242 -11.48 10.58 -5.63
N THR A 243 -12.25 11.29 -6.44
CA THR A 243 -13.44 12.00 -5.96
C THR A 243 -14.48 11.04 -5.38
N ALA A 244 -15.44 11.55 -4.60
CA ALA A 244 -16.54 10.74 -4.06
C ALA A 244 -17.32 9.97 -5.16
N GLU A 245 -17.51 10.60 -6.32
CA GLU A 245 -18.14 9.96 -7.48
C GLU A 245 -17.29 8.80 -8.01
N ARG A 246 -15.98 9.00 -8.14
CA ARG A 246 -15.05 7.96 -8.60
C ARG A 246 -14.99 6.79 -7.64
N TRP A 247 -15.00 7.05 -6.33
CA TRP A 247 -15.11 6.00 -5.32
C TRP A 247 -16.36 5.13 -5.53
N GLY A 248 -17.50 5.75 -5.84
CA GLY A 248 -18.78 5.07 -6.07
C GLY A 248 -18.80 4.09 -7.25
N ARG A 249 -17.90 4.22 -8.24
CA ARG A 249 -17.81 3.28 -9.38
C ARG A 249 -17.46 1.84 -8.98
N ARG A 250 -17.11 1.59 -7.72
CA ARG A 250 -16.82 0.25 -7.22
C ARG A 250 -18.08 -0.55 -6.87
N ASP A 251 -19.19 0.11 -6.57
CA ASP A 251 -20.44 -0.53 -6.15
C ASP A 251 -21.24 -1.11 -7.32
N ASP A 252 -21.13 -0.50 -8.51
CA ASP A 252 -21.93 -0.83 -9.71
C ASP A 252 -21.85 -2.29 -10.20
N GLU A 253 -20.87 -3.09 -9.73
CA GLU A 253 -20.75 -4.52 -10.07
C GLU A 253 -20.99 -5.49 -8.91
N ARG A 254 -20.97 -5.05 -7.64
CA ARG A 254 -21.36 -5.94 -6.53
C ARG A 254 -22.84 -6.31 -6.62
N ASP A 255 -23.65 -5.38 -7.11
CA ASP A 255 -25.09 -5.57 -7.33
C ASP A 255 -25.41 -6.35 -8.63
N GLY A 256 -24.42 -6.59 -9.49
CA GLY A 256 -24.54 -7.37 -10.73
C GLY A 256 -24.16 -8.86 -10.60
N ARG A 257 -23.73 -9.32 -9.41
CA ARG A 257 -23.39 -10.73 -9.11
C ARG A 257 -24.38 -11.40 -8.15
N ALA A 258 -25.65 -10.99 -8.17
CA ALA A 258 -26.76 -11.68 -7.50
C ALA A 258 -27.38 -12.75 -8.40
#